data_AF-A0A1X7D227-F1
#
_entry.id   AF-A0A1X7D227-F1
#
_cell.length_a   1.000
_cell.length_b   1.000
_cell.length_c   1.000
_cell.angle_alpha   90.00
_cell.angle_beta   90.00
_cell.angle_gamma   90.00
#
_symmetry.space_group_name_H-M   'P 1'
#
loop_
_entity.id
_entity.type
_entity.pdbx_description
1 polymer ?
#
loop_
_entity_poly.entity_id
_entity_poly.type
_entity_poly.pdbx_seq_one_letter_code
_entity_poly.pdbx_strand_id
1 'polypeptide(L)'
;MQEHTVQKQVEFAQTKLSVIEQKLQHYLNYTNITVLEREGKEKEEYPLLLSDLRRLSVHCLEAKEACTMFLTTKAVPSAQAQQLLKRIYQRCVLEFFNPKNDLWYENSRASYTGSDAIHFRFEAPNSVHVLFRNIEEPFLSLQEELQMYEKNYFAN
;
A
#
# COMPACT_ATOMS: atom_id res chain seq x y z
N MET A 1 14.37 -25.71 -3.16
CA MET A 1 13.23 -25.56 -2.24
C MET A 1 12.92 -24.09 -1.93
N GLN A 2 13.91 -23.19 -1.77
CA GLN A 2 13.71 -21.76 -1.51
C GLN A 2 13.17 -20.93 -2.71
N GLU A 3 13.49 -21.30 -3.96
CA GLU A 3 13.01 -20.55 -5.16
C GLU A 3 11.50 -20.62 -5.36
N HIS A 4 10.88 -21.78 -5.12
CA HIS A 4 9.42 -21.93 -5.20
C HIS A 4 8.69 -21.11 -4.11
N THR A 5 9.36 -20.77 -3.02
CA THR A 5 8.80 -19.93 -1.94
C THR A 5 8.81 -18.46 -2.33
N VAL A 6 9.89 -17.95 -2.95
CA VAL A 6 9.98 -16.52 -3.29
C VAL A 6 9.07 -16.12 -4.44
N GLN A 7 8.87 -16.99 -5.43
CA GLN A 7 7.94 -16.72 -6.53
C GLN A 7 6.50 -16.54 -6.00
N LYS A 8 6.07 -17.40 -5.08
CA LYS A 8 4.75 -17.27 -4.42
C LYS A 8 4.60 -15.94 -3.67
N GLN A 9 5.69 -15.41 -3.09
CA GLN A 9 5.65 -14.10 -2.45
C GLN A 9 5.49 -12.96 -3.44
N VAL A 10 6.13 -13.06 -4.61
CA VAL A 10 5.94 -12.07 -5.66
C VAL A 10 4.52 -12.13 -6.22
N GLU A 11 3.95 -13.34 -6.39
CA GLU A 11 2.55 -13.54 -6.81
C GLU A 11 1.55 -12.97 -5.79
N PHE A 12 1.78 -13.24 -4.50
CA PHE A 12 0.97 -12.67 -3.42
C PHE A 12 1.04 -11.15 -3.43
N ALA A 13 2.25 -10.59 -3.50
CA ALA A 13 2.45 -9.15 -3.52
C ALA A 13 1.78 -8.50 -4.74
N GLN A 14 1.92 -9.09 -5.93
CA GLN A 14 1.25 -8.62 -7.15
C GLN A 14 -0.27 -8.61 -7.00
N THR A 15 -0.85 -9.65 -6.39
CA THR A 15 -2.29 -9.76 -6.18
C THR A 15 -2.80 -8.63 -5.28
N LYS A 16 -2.14 -8.41 -4.13
CA LYS A 16 -2.52 -7.33 -3.20
C LYS A 16 -2.30 -5.94 -3.82
N LEU A 17 -1.18 -5.73 -4.51
CA LEU A 17 -0.89 -4.47 -5.23
C LEU A 17 -1.93 -4.19 -6.32
N SER A 18 -2.44 -5.21 -7.01
CA SER A 18 -3.49 -5.05 -8.03
C SER A 18 -4.81 -4.56 -7.43
N VAL A 19 -5.18 -5.07 -6.26
CA VAL A 19 -6.36 -4.58 -5.52
C VAL A 19 -6.17 -3.13 -5.10
N ILE A 20 -5.04 -2.82 -4.45
CA ILE A 20 -4.73 -1.47 -3.97
C ILE A 20 -4.74 -0.46 -5.13
N GLU A 21 -4.02 -0.76 -6.21
CA GLU A 21 -3.89 0.13 -7.36
C GLU A 21 -5.22 0.36 -8.05
N GLN A 22 -6.06 -0.67 -8.21
CA GLN A 22 -7.40 -0.50 -8.76
C GLN A 22 -8.26 0.46 -7.92
N LYS A 23 -8.22 0.34 -6.58
CA LYS A 23 -9.01 1.21 -5.68
C LYS A 23 -8.49 2.64 -5.68
N LEU A 24 -7.16 2.83 -5.62
CA LEU A 24 -6.53 4.14 -5.68
C LEU A 24 -6.81 4.84 -7.00
N GLN A 25 -6.61 4.17 -8.14
CA GLN A 25 -6.87 4.76 -9.45
C GLN A 25 -8.34 5.11 -9.62
N HIS A 26 -9.26 4.21 -9.24
CA HIS A 26 -10.68 4.50 -9.33
C HIS A 26 -11.02 5.76 -8.53
N TYR A 27 -10.56 5.86 -7.28
CA TYR A 27 -10.78 7.04 -6.46
C TYR A 27 -10.19 8.32 -7.08
N LEU A 28 -8.93 8.28 -7.51
CA LEU A 28 -8.21 9.43 -8.03
C LEU A 28 -8.75 9.92 -9.38
N ASN A 29 -9.35 9.05 -10.19
CA ASN A 29 -9.97 9.42 -11.47
C ASN A 29 -11.22 10.28 -11.31
N TYR A 30 -11.93 10.18 -10.18
CA TYR A 30 -13.18 10.89 -9.93
C TYR A 30 -13.10 11.93 -8.82
N THR A 31 -11.94 12.09 -8.18
CA THR A 31 -11.77 12.97 -7.03
C THR A 31 -10.85 14.16 -7.37
N ASN A 32 -11.33 15.36 -7.06
CA ASN A 32 -10.54 16.58 -7.07
C ASN A 32 -10.85 17.41 -5.80
N ILE A 33 -10.14 18.51 -5.60
CA ILE A 33 -10.31 19.36 -4.40
C ILE A 33 -11.76 19.79 -4.23
N THR A 34 -12.43 20.24 -5.29
CA THR A 34 -13.84 20.67 -5.25
C THR A 34 -14.79 19.55 -4.83
N VAL A 35 -14.50 18.29 -5.17
CA VAL A 35 -15.29 17.14 -4.69
C VAL A 35 -15.11 16.98 -3.18
N LEU A 36 -13.88 17.01 -2.69
CA LEU A 36 -13.57 16.89 -1.25
C LEU A 36 -14.18 18.02 -0.42
N GLU A 37 -14.15 19.26 -0.93
CA GLU A 37 -14.75 20.43 -0.28
C GLU A 37 -16.28 20.36 -0.15
N ARG A 38 -16.96 19.52 -0.94
CA ARG A 38 -18.40 19.28 -0.79
C ARG A 38 -18.71 18.27 0.30
N GLU A 39 -17.74 17.43 0.66
CA GLU A 39 -17.90 16.37 1.65
C GLU A 39 -17.40 16.77 3.05
N GLY A 40 -16.44 17.69 3.15
CA GLY A 40 -15.81 18.07 4.41
C GLY A 40 -15.53 19.57 4.54
N LYS A 41 -14.95 19.94 5.70
CA LYS A 41 -14.74 21.34 6.10
C LYS A 41 -13.27 21.79 6.12
N GLU A 42 -12.33 20.86 6.21
CA GLU A 42 -10.89 21.13 6.38
C GLU A 42 -10.17 21.20 5.02
N LYS A 43 -10.25 22.35 4.36
CA LYS A 43 -9.88 22.51 2.94
C LYS A 43 -8.37 22.56 2.71
N GLU A 44 -7.63 22.99 3.72
CA GLU A 44 -6.19 23.23 3.66
C GLU A 44 -5.41 21.92 3.45
N GLU A 45 -5.94 20.79 3.95
CA GLU A 45 -5.25 19.49 3.89
C GLU A 45 -5.50 18.71 2.59
N TYR A 46 -6.57 19.03 1.85
CA TYR A 46 -6.97 18.28 0.66
C TYR A 46 -5.92 18.25 -0.47
N PRO A 47 -5.19 19.34 -0.77
CA PRO A 47 -4.11 19.29 -1.75
C PRO A 47 -3.00 18.33 -1.35
N LEU A 48 -2.60 18.32 -0.07
CA LEU A 48 -1.55 17.45 0.46
C LEU A 48 -2.02 16.00 0.50
N LEU A 49 -3.26 15.73 0.91
CA LEU A 49 -3.88 14.41 0.88
C LEU A 49 -3.86 13.82 -0.53
N LEU A 50 -4.36 14.57 -1.52
CA LEU A 50 -4.38 14.10 -2.90
C LEU A 50 -2.96 13.95 -3.48
N SER A 51 -2.00 14.75 -3.03
CA SER A 51 -0.59 14.58 -3.40
C SER A 51 -0.05 13.23 -2.89
N ASP A 52 -0.29 12.90 -1.62
CA ASP A 52 0.19 11.65 -1.03
C ASP A 52 -0.49 10.42 -1.63
N LEU A 53 -1.81 10.47 -1.87
CA LEU A 53 -2.53 9.40 -2.53
C LEU A 53 -2.03 9.15 -3.97
N ARG A 54 -1.73 10.22 -4.72
CA ARG A 54 -1.14 10.06 -6.08
C ARG A 54 0.24 9.44 -6.02
N ARG A 55 1.10 9.90 -5.10
CA ARG A 55 2.44 9.33 -4.91
C ARG A 55 2.36 7.84 -4.57
N LEU A 56 1.51 7.47 -3.61
CA LEU A 56 1.28 6.08 -3.22
C LEU A 56 0.77 5.25 -4.41
N SER A 57 -0.20 5.78 -5.17
CA SER A 57 -0.74 5.11 -6.35
C SER A 57 0.32 4.82 -7.41
N VAL A 58 1.25 5.76 -7.66
CA VAL A 58 2.36 5.57 -8.60
C VAL A 58 3.30 4.47 -8.11
N HIS A 59 3.71 4.52 -6.84
CA HIS A 59 4.58 3.48 -6.27
C HIS A 59 3.94 2.08 -6.37
N CYS A 60 2.64 1.95 -6.07
CA CYS A 60 1.93 0.68 -6.16
C CYS A 60 1.81 0.18 -7.61
N LEU A 61 1.60 1.07 -8.57
CA LEU A 61 1.58 0.72 -9.99
C LEU A 61 2.95 0.20 -10.46
N GLU A 62 4.03 0.95 -10.20
CA GLU A 62 5.40 0.55 -10.56
C GLU A 62 5.78 -0.80 -9.93
N ALA A 63 5.40 -1.01 -8.66
CA ALA A 63 5.60 -2.26 -7.98
C ALA A 63 4.84 -3.42 -8.62
N LYS A 64 3.56 -3.22 -8.99
CA LYS A 64 2.73 -4.22 -9.67
C LYS A 64 3.33 -4.60 -11.02
N GLU A 65 3.77 -3.62 -11.79
CA GLU A 65 4.42 -3.83 -13.09
C GLU A 65 5.74 -4.60 -12.94
N ALA A 66 6.56 -4.24 -11.94
CA ALA A 66 7.80 -4.95 -11.64
C ALA A 66 7.55 -6.41 -11.23
N CYS A 67 6.52 -6.70 -10.42
CA CYS A 67 6.10 -8.08 -10.15
C CYS A 67 5.69 -8.81 -11.42
N THR A 68 4.95 -8.14 -12.32
CA THR A 68 4.50 -8.73 -13.58
C THR A 68 5.68 -9.09 -14.49
N MET A 69 6.65 -8.18 -14.60
CA MET A 69 7.89 -8.43 -15.35
C MET A 69 8.69 -9.60 -14.74
N PHE A 70 8.79 -9.65 -13.41
CA PHE A 70 9.45 -10.75 -12.71
C PHE A 70 8.80 -12.10 -13.03
N LEU A 71 7.48 -12.20 -12.87
CA LEU A 71 6.73 -13.45 -13.03
C LEU A 71 6.67 -13.95 -14.49
N THR A 72 6.82 -13.06 -15.45
CA THR A 72 6.83 -13.41 -16.89
C THR A 72 8.23 -13.73 -17.42
N THR A 73 9.29 -13.42 -16.67
CA THR A 73 10.67 -13.68 -17.07
C THR A 73 11.08 -15.12 -16.74
N LYS A 74 11.61 -15.85 -17.74
CA LYS A 74 12.13 -17.21 -17.51
C LYS A 74 13.43 -17.15 -16.70
N ALA A 75 13.44 -17.84 -15.55
CA ALA A 75 14.60 -18.02 -14.66
C ALA A 75 15.16 -16.72 -14.05
N VAL A 76 14.37 -16.06 -13.19
CA VAL A 76 14.86 -14.90 -12.43
C VAL A 76 15.62 -15.34 -11.17
N PRO A 77 16.83 -14.81 -10.92
CA PRO A 77 17.57 -15.11 -9.69
C PRO A 77 16.80 -14.69 -8.43
N SER A 78 16.83 -15.55 -7.40
CA SER A 78 16.20 -15.30 -6.09
C SER A 78 16.60 -13.93 -5.48
N ALA A 79 17.84 -13.49 -5.68
CA ALA A 79 18.33 -12.19 -5.19
C ALA A 79 17.58 -10.99 -5.81
N GLN A 80 17.15 -11.08 -7.08
CA GLN A 80 16.35 -10.02 -7.71
C GLN A 80 14.94 -9.97 -7.14
N ALA A 81 14.36 -11.15 -6.85
CA ALA A 81 13.05 -11.26 -6.20
C ALA A 81 13.07 -10.60 -4.82
N GLN A 82 14.11 -10.86 -4.02
CA GLN A 82 14.30 -10.24 -2.71
C GLN A 82 14.42 -8.72 -2.79
N GLN A 83 15.19 -8.23 -3.75
CA GLN A 83 15.33 -6.79 -3.95
C GLN A 83 14.00 -6.15 -4.34
N LEU A 84 13.20 -6.82 -5.18
CA LEU A 84 11.85 -6.39 -5.53
C LEU A 84 10.96 -6.33 -4.28
N LEU A 85 10.84 -7.42 -3.52
CA LEU A 85 10.01 -7.49 -2.30
C LEU A 85 10.41 -6.43 -1.27
N LYS A 86 11.72 -6.21 -1.07
CA LYS A 86 12.23 -5.13 -0.20
C LYS A 86 11.82 -3.75 -0.69
N ARG A 87 11.88 -3.48 -2.00
CA ARG A 87 11.42 -2.21 -2.57
C ARG A 87 9.93 -2.00 -2.38
N ILE A 88 9.12 -3.05 -2.54
CA ILE A 88 7.66 -3.02 -2.31
C ILE A 88 7.38 -2.62 -0.86
N TYR A 89 8.06 -3.27 0.09
CA TYR A 89 7.93 -2.92 1.51
C TYR A 89 8.27 -1.44 1.76
N GLN A 90 9.41 -0.98 1.25
CA GLN A 90 9.90 0.38 1.52
C GLN A 90 9.09 1.49 0.83
N ARG A 91 8.62 1.26 -0.41
CA ARG A 91 7.99 2.30 -1.24
C ARG A 91 6.46 2.29 -1.18
N CYS A 92 5.86 1.14 -0.91
CA CYS A 92 4.41 0.99 -0.84
C CYS A 92 3.95 0.86 0.61
N VAL A 93 4.45 -0.16 1.33
CA VAL A 93 3.96 -0.50 2.67
C VAL A 93 4.32 0.58 3.67
N LEU A 94 5.60 0.92 3.82
CA LEU A 94 6.02 1.94 4.78
C LEU A 94 5.45 3.32 4.48
N GLU A 95 5.28 3.65 3.20
CA GLU A 95 4.68 4.92 2.74
C GLU A 95 3.20 5.03 3.14
N PHE A 96 2.44 3.92 3.05
CA PHE A 96 1.05 3.91 3.50
C PHE A 96 0.92 4.08 5.02
N PHE A 97 1.79 3.43 5.81
CA PHE A 97 1.73 3.54 7.27
C PHE A 97 2.43 4.78 7.83
N ASN A 98 3.30 5.44 7.03
CA ASN A 98 4.02 6.67 7.39
C ASN A 98 3.93 7.67 6.23
N PRO A 99 2.80 8.38 6.08
CA PRO A 99 2.60 9.29 4.97
C PRO A 99 3.54 10.48 5.00
N LYS A 100 3.85 11.01 3.81
CA LYS A 100 4.82 12.10 3.66
C LYS A 100 4.42 13.38 4.37
N ASN A 101 3.15 13.77 4.31
CA ASN A 101 2.67 14.99 4.95
C ASN A 101 2.08 14.74 6.35
N ASP A 102 2.27 13.55 6.92
CA ASP A 102 1.80 13.18 8.27
C ASP A 102 0.28 13.38 8.48
N LEU A 103 -0.53 13.23 7.42
CA LEU A 103 -1.98 13.49 7.46
C LEU A 103 -2.80 12.37 8.11
N TRP A 104 -2.24 11.16 8.17
CA TRP A 104 -2.80 10.02 8.85
C TRP A 104 -1.69 9.20 9.51
N TYR A 105 -2.05 8.33 10.45
CA TYR A 105 -1.11 7.49 11.15
C TYR A 105 -1.71 6.13 11.49
N GLU A 106 -0.84 5.14 11.68
CA GLU A 106 -1.22 3.81 12.14
C GLU A 106 -1.42 3.79 13.67
N ASN A 107 -2.58 3.31 14.11
CA ASN A 107 -2.81 2.90 15.49
C ASN A 107 -2.47 1.42 15.64
N SER A 108 -1.25 1.14 16.10
CA SER A 108 -0.73 -0.22 16.27
C SER A 108 -1.54 -1.10 17.26
N ARG A 109 -2.49 -0.53 17.99
CA ARG A 109 -3.39 -1.26 18.92
C ARG A 109 -4.72 -1.67 18.28
N ALA A 110 -4.99 -1.23 17.06
CA ALA A 110 -6.26 -1.47 16.38
C ALA A 110 -6.58 -2.96 16.18
N SER A 111 -5.54 -3.79 16.05
CA SER A 111 -5.66 -5.25 15.99
C SER A 111 -6.30 -5.89 17.23
N TYR A 112 -6.20 -5.25 18.40
CA TYR A 112 -6.83 -5.73 19.64
C TYR A 112 -8.30 -5.33 19.79
N THR A 113 -8.72 -4.28 19.10
CA THR A 113 -10.05 -3.67 19.25
C THR A 113 -10.96 -3.91 18.05
N GLY A 114 -10.43 -4.48 16.96
CA GLY A 114 -11.17 -4.65 15.70
C GLY A 114 -11.54 -3.32 15.04
N SER A 115 -10.81 -2.25 15.38
CA SER A 115 -10.99 -0.92 14.79
C SER A 115 -10.11 -0.76 13.56
N ASP A 116 -10.40 0.25 12.75
CA ASP A 116 -9.53 0.65 11.62
C ASP A 116 -8.11 0.95 12.14
N ALA A 117 -7.09 0.48 11.42
CA ALA A 117 -5.70 0.71 11.76
C ALA A 117 -5.26 2.14 11.45
N ILE A 118 -5.85 2.78 10.45
CA ILE A 118 -5.51 4.16 10.05
C ILE A 118 -6.42 5.21 10.69
N HIS A 119 -5.81 6.22 11.28
CA HIS A 119 -6.48 7.40 11.83
C HIS A 119 -5.99 8.68 11.15
N PHE A 120 -6.93 9.56 10.78
CA PHE A 120 -6.62 10.87 10.20
C PHE A 120 -6.36 11.91 11.29
N ARG A 121 -5.44 12.84 11.03
CA ARG A 121 -5.15 13.97 11.93
C ARG A 121 -6.12 15.15 11.79
N PHE A 122 -7.05 15.04 10.85
CA PHE A 122 -8.06 16.02 10.50
C PHE A 122 -9.39 15.31 10.19
N GLU A 123 -10.49 16.05 10.09
CA GLU A 123 -11.81 15.54 9.69
C GLU A 123 -11.82 15.22 8.19
N ALA A 124 -11.33 14.03 7.83
CA ALA A 124 -11.24 13.58 6.46
C ALA A 124 -12.63 13.33 5.83
N PRO A 125 -12.82 13.67 4.54
CA PRO A 125 -14.05 13.36 3.82
C PRO A 125 -14.44 11.88 3.89
N ASN A 126 -15.74 11.59 3.94
CA ASN A 126 -16.22 10.20 4.05
C ASN A 126 -15.75 9.32 2.87
N SER A 127 -15.61 9.88 1.66
CA SER A 127 -15.05 9.14 0.52
C SER A 127 -13.62 8.65 0.77
N VAL A 128 -12.81 9.42 1.51
CA VAL A 128 -11.45 9.06 1.92
C VAL A 128 -11.48 7.91 2.94
N HIS A 129 -12.36 7.99 3.95
CA HIS A 129 -12.56 6.89 4.90
C HIS A 129 -13.01 5.59 4.20
N VAL A 130 -13.86 5.68 3.19
CA VAL A 130 -14.26 4.53 2.38
C VAL A 130 -13.07 3.98 1.58
N LEU A 131 -12.25 4.84 0.95
CA LEU A 131 -11.04 4.39 0.26
C LEU A 131 -10.10 3.63 1.20
N PHE A 132 -9.78 4.20 2.37
CA PHE A 132 -8.83 3.60 3.31
C PHE A 132 -9.30 2.24 3.82
N ARG A 133 -10.57 2.10 4.21
CA ARG A 133 -11.15 0.80 4.59
C ARG A 133 -11.04 -0.26 3.49
N ASN A 134 -11.01 0.14 2.22
CA ASN A 134 -10.90 -0.80 1.09
C ASN A 134 -9.46 -1.17 0.72
N ILE A 135 -8.45 -0.44 1.21
CA ILE A 135 -7.03 -0.69 0.89
C ILE A 135 -6.20 -1.10 2.11
N GLU A 136 -6.72 -0.91 3.32
CA GLU A 136 -6.03 -1.21 4.58
C GLU A 136 -5.70 -2.70 4.73
N GLU A 137 -6.66 -3.62 4.58
CA GLU A 137 -6.40 -5.07 4.68
C GLU A 137 -5.33 -5.54 3.68
N PRO A 138 -5.36 -5.12 2.40
CA PRO A 138 -4.29 -5.45 1.47
C PRO A 138 -2.90 -4.96 1.91
N PHE A 139 -2.80 -3.77 2.50
CA PHE A 139 -1.53 -3.24 3.01
C PHE A 139 -1.05 -3.97 4.27
N LEU A 140 -1.96 -4.30 5.20
CA LEU A 140 -1.64 -5.10 6.39
C LEU A 140 -1.14 -6.49 5.98
N SER A 141 -1.86 -7.16 5.07
CA SER A 141 -1.46 -8.44 4.48
C SER A 141 -0.07 -8.38 3.86
N LEU A 142 0.23 -7.33 3.08
CA LEU A 142 1.56 -7.13 2.49
C LEU A 142 2.63 -6.94 3.58
N GLN A 143 2.34 -6.16 4.62
CA GLN A 143 3.27 -5.93 5.71
C GLN A 143 3.61 -7.25 6.42
N GLU A 144 2.59 -8.01 6.79
CA GLU A 144 2.75 -9.29 7.50
C GLU A 144 3.54 -10.30 6.67
N GLU A 145 3.14 -10.55 5.42
CA GLU A 145 3.76 -11.54 4.55
C GLU A 145 5.24 -11.20 4.29
N LEU A 146 5.55 -9.93 4.00
CA LEU A 146 6.92 -9.51 3.69
C LEU A 146 7.82 -9.55 4.94
N GLN A 147 7.29 -9.22 6.12
CA GLN A 147 8.02 -9.37 7.38
C GLN A 147 8.25 -10.84 7.75
N MET A 148 7.27 -11.72 7.53
CA MET A 148 7.44 -13.16 7.72
C MET A 148 8.50 -13.73 6.77
N TYR A 149 8.48 -13.32 5.50
CA TYR A 149 9.50 -13.69 4.52
C TYR A 149 10.90 -13.24 4.96
N GLU A 150 11.04 -11.98 5.40
CA GLU A 150 12.30 -11.41 5.87
C GLU A 150 12.87 -12.20 7.06
N LYS A 151 12.03 -12.48 8.07
CA LYS A 151 12.42 -13.28 9.25
C LYS A 151 12.88 -14.68 8.87
N ASN A 152 12.13 -15.37 8.02
CA ASN A 152 12.45 -16.74 7.60
C ASN A 152 13.74 -16.81 6.76
N TYR A 153 14.05 -15.74 6.02
CA TYR A 153 15.25 -15.68 5.20
C TYR A 153 16.51 -15.42 6.04
N PHE A 154 16.46 -14.49 7.00
CA PHE A 154 17.62 -14.16 7.86
C PHE A 154 17.81 -15.10 9.06
N ALA A 155 16.84 -15.97 9.34
CA ALA A 155 16.97 -17.01 10.37
C ALA A 155 17.78 -18.24 9.91
N ASN A 156 18.15 -18.32 8.64
CA ASN A 156 18.96 -19.39 8.03
C ASN A 156 20.31 -18.86 7.55
#